data_AF-A0A521T276-F1
#
_entry.id   AF-A0A521T276-F1
#
_cell.length_a   1.000
_cell.length_b   1.000
_cell.length_c   1.000
_cell.angle_alpha   90.00
_cell.angle_beta   90.00
_cell.angle_gamma   90.00
#
_symmetry.space_group_name_H-M   'P 1'
#
loop_
_entity.id
_entity.type
_entity.pdbx_description
1 polymer ?
#
loop_
_entity_poly.entity_id
_entity_poly.type
_entity_poly.pdbx_seq_one_letter_code
_entity_poly.pdbx_strand_id
1 'polypeptide(L)' 'MCRVADPEPGFATLTLECDGYTTVVNAVPAAICPECGEEYLDEAVVRRVLAAALAGE' A
#
# COMPACT_ATOMS: atom_id res chain seq x y z
N MET A 1 -2.12 -1.46 -16.52
CA MET A 1 -1.44 -0.21 -16.91
C MET A 1 -2.42 0.75 -17.57
N CYS A 2 -3.12 1.51 -16.73
CA CYS A 2 -3.74 2.76 -17.15
C CYS A 2 -2.64 3.80 -17.44
N ARG A 3 -2.81 4.66 -18.44
CA ARG A 3 -1.79 5.64 -18.87
C ARG A 3 -2.41 7.02 -19.13
N VAL A 4 -3.51 7.31 -18.42
CA VAL A 4 -4.44 8.41 -18.74
C VAL A 4 -4.24 9.63 -17.83
N ALA A 5 -3.69 9.44 -16.62
CA ALA A 5 -3.44 10.50 -15.65
C ALA A 5 -2.15 10.24 -14.86
N ASP A 6 -1.55 11.32 -14.32
CA ASP A 6 -0.45 11.24 -13.36
C ASP A 6 -1.02 10.83 -11.99
N PRO A 7 -0.39 9.90 -11.26
CA PRO A 7 -0.90 9.44 -9.98
C PRO A 7 -0.76 10.54 -8.91
N GLU A 8 -1.81 10.72 -8.11
CA GLU A 8 -1.91 11.80 -7.11
C GLU A 8 -1.69 11.26 -5.68
N PRO A 9 -1.16 12.06 -4.74
CA PRO A 9 -0.97 11.62 -3.37
C PRO A 9 -2.31 11.26 -2.69
N GLY A 10 -2.34 10.10 -2.04
CA GLY A 10 -3.52 9.56 -1.37
C GLY A 10 -3.16 8.49 -0.33
N PHE A 11 -4.17 7.69 0.05
CA PHE A 11 -4.04 6.64 1.04
C PHE A 11 -4.66 5.33 0.57
N ALA A 12 -3.94 4.24 0.81
CA ALA A 12 -4.31 2.86 0.51
C ALA A 12 -4.57 2.07 1.80
N THR A 13 -5.30 0.97 1.68
CA THR A 13 -5.37 -0.07 2.72
C THR A 13 -4.71 -1.33 2.18
N LEU A 14 -3.67 -1.79 2.88
CA LEU A 14 -2.92 -2.98 2.50
C LEU A 14 -3.32 -4.16 3.38
N THR A 15 -3.76 -5.23 2.74
CA THR A 15 -3.98 -6.53 3.39
C THR A 15 -2.79 -7.42 3.08
N LEU A 16 -2.09 -7.86 4.11
CA LEU A 16 -0.95 -8.76 4.00
C LEU A 16 -1.32 -10.10 4.62
N GLU A 17 -1.02 -11.18 3.92
CA GLU A 17 -1.14 -12.55 4.41
C GLU A 17 0.26 -13.08 4.70
N CYS A 18 0.54 -13.42 5.95
CA CYS A 18 1.84 -13.93 6.37
C CYS A 18 1.66 -15.04 7.40
N ASP A 19 2.23 -16.22 7.14
CA ASP A 19 2.25 -17.39 8.05
C ASP A 19 0.88 -17.74 8.69
N GLY A 20 -0.20 -17.64 7.91
CA GLY A 20 -1.56 -17.93 8.40
C GLY A 20 -2.22 -16.78 9.17
N TYR A 21 -1.55 -15.63 9.31
CA TYR A 21 -2.11 -14.39 9.84
C TYR A 21 -2.49 -13.44 8.71
N THR A 22 -3.55 -12.68 8.93
CA THR A 22 -3.96 -11.57 8.06
C THR A 22 -3.76 -10.26 8.80
N THR A 23 -2.87 -9.42 8.29
CA THR A 23 -2.62 -8.08 8.82
C THR A 23 -3.21 -7.05 7.86
N VAL A 24 -4.04 -6.14 8.39
CA VAL A 24 -4.63 -5.04 7.62
C VAL A 24 -4.00 -3.74 8.09
N VAL A 25 -3.27 -3.07 7.21
CA VAL A 25 -2.63 -1.78 7.47
C VAL A 25 -3.41 -0.71 6.72
N ASN A 26 -4.10 0.15 7.47
CA ASN A 26 -4.91 1.23 6.92
C ASN A 26 -4.12 2.52 6.77
N ALA A 27 -4.62 3.42 5.92
CA ALA A 27 -4.06 4.76 5.71
C ALA A 27 -2.57 4.75 5.34
N VAL A 28 -2.17 3.81 4.48
CA VAL A 28 -0.82 3.73 3.94
C VAL A 28 -0.65 4.80 2.86
N PRO A 29 0.31 5.72 2.96
CA PRO A 29 0.52 6.74 1.94
C PRO A 29 0.90 6.08 0.60
N ALA A 30 0.17 6.42 -0.46
CA ALA A 30 0.36 5.90 -1.80
C ALA A 30 0.09 7.02 -2.83
N ALA A 31 0.61 6.87 -4.04
CA ALA A 31 0.12 7.65 -5.16
C ALA A 31 -0.99 6.85 -5.85
N ILE A 32 -2.14 7.46 -6.11
CA ILE A 32 -3.33 6.79 -6.62
C ILE A 32 -3.69 7.43 -7.96
N CYS A 33 -3.86 6.61 -8.99
CA CYS A 33 -4.39 7.09 -10.25
C CYS A 33 -5.85 7.50 -10.07
N PRO A 34 -6.24 8.77 -10.30
CA PRO A 34 -7.63 9.21 -10.11
C PRO A 34 -8.61 8.58 -11.11
N GLU A 35 -8.10 8.03 -12.22
CA GLU A 35 -8.94 7.48 -13.29
C GLU A 35 -9.25 6.00 -13.08
N CYS A 36 -8.25 5.19 -12.71
CA CYS A 36 -8.42 3.74 -12.58
C CYS A 36 -8.25 3.20 -11.15
N GLY A 37 -7.83 4.04 -10.20
CA GLY A 37 -7.60 3.64 -8.81
C GLY A 37 -6.37 2.77 -8.58
N GLU A 38 -5.44 2.69 -9.54
CA GLU A 38 -4.22 1.91 -9.40
C GLU A 38 -3.32 2.58 -8.34
N GLU A 39 -2.91 1.80 -7.34
CA GLU A 39 -2.17 2.25 -6.17
C GLU A 39 -0.66 2.02 -6.37
N TYR A 40 0.12 3.06 -6.17
CA TYR A 40 1.57 3.07 -6.33
C TYR A 40 2.22 3.34 -4.97
N LEU A 41 3.00 2.38 -4.50
CA LEU A 41 3.68 2.46 -3.20
C LEU A 41 5.17 2.64 -3.39
N ASP A 42 5.74 3.57 -2.64
CA ASP A 42 7.18 3.79 -2.62
C ASP A 42 7.88 2.67 -1.83
N GLU A 43 9.10 2.30 -2.24
CA GLU A 43 9.87 1.22 -1.58
C GLU A 43 10.03 1.48 -0.08
N ALA A 44 10.27 2.74 0.30
CA ALA A 44 10.41 3.12 1.70
C ALA A 44 9.12 2.91 2.51
N VAL A 45 7.96 3.13 1.89
CA VAL A 45 6.65 2.89 2.51
C VAL A 45 6.43 1.39 2.67
N VAL A 46 6.68 0.60 1.63
CA VAL A 46 6.53 -0.86 1.67
C VAL A 46 7.39 -1.47 2.78
N ARG A 47 8.67 -1.06 2.90
CA ARG A 47 9.56 -1.54 3.97
C ARG A 47 9.01 -1.26 5.37
N ARG A 48 8.42 -0.08 5.59
CA ARG A 48 7.80 0.27 6.89
C ARG A 48 6.56 -0.56 7.18
N VAL A 49 5.70 -0.76 6.17
CA VAL A 49 4.50 -1.60 6.31
C VAL A 49 4.89 -3.03 6.65
N LEU A 50 5.85 -3.61 5.94
CA LEU A 50 6.34 -4.97 6.21
C LEU A 50 6.95 -5.09 7.60
N ALA A 51 7.79 -4.13 8.02
CA ALA A 51 8.35 -4.12 9.36
C ALA A 51 7.26 -4.05 10.44
N ALA A 52 6.24 -3.20 10.25
CA ALA A 52 5.12 -3.10 11.18
C ALA A 52 4.26 -4.37 11.22
N ALA A 53 4.06 -5.04 10.07
CA ALA A 53 3.27 -6.26 9.98
C ALA A 53 3.96 -7.48 10.60
N LEU A 54 5.30 -7.52 10.58
CA LEU A 54 6.11 -8.62 11.10
C LEU A 54 6.64 -8.40 12.52
N ALA A 55 6.60 -7.17 13.06
CA ALA A 55 7.09 -6.88 14.42
C ALA A 55 6.15 -7.31 15.56
N GLY A 56 5.07 -8.04 15.26
CA GLY A 56 4.08 -8.53 16.22
C GLY A 56 4.38 -9.92 16.81
N GLU A 57 5.58 -10.44 16.61
CA GLU A 57 6.09 -11.72 17.17
C GLU A 57 6.87 -11.55 18.49
#